data_AF-A0A1F2UN92-F1
#
_entry.id   AF-A0A1F2UN92-F1
#
_cell.length_a   1.000
_cell.length_b   1.000
_cell.length_c   1.000
_cell.angle_alpha   90.00
_cell.angle_beta   90.00
_cell.angle_gamma   90.00
#
_symmetry.space_group_name_H-M   'P 1'
#
loop_
_entity.id
_entity.type
_entity.pdbx_description
1 polymer ?
#
loop_
_entity_poly.entity_id
_entity_poly.type
_entity_poly.pdbx_seq_one_letter_code
_entity_poly.pdbx_strand_id
1 'polypeptide(L)'
;MNGSTNPGTQRSIKTLLLSPWGIAAVLVGIFLLVQGYLAWKDRGLVSAIESYEPFAAPPFELQFSRKLPYDPLSFLGRGAQAGFWQWTPEGLVLTDEGRKSFEQAGDQFVSRSSAGRRKLKRVRSDRSVNGQREVEFFYEWAEISPPAAVLPLPPPRAAEEYLGQASLVQEGGVWKVTSLQTRDFEEPMARLKDAASGVRK
;
A
#
# COMPACT_ATOMS: atom_id res chain seq x y z
N MET A 1 -26.62 -63.83 -39.38
CA MET A 1 -26.20 -62.44 -39.65
C MET A 1 -27.42 -61.54 -39.56
N ASN A 2 -27.20 -60.29 -39.09
CA ASN A 2 -28.14 -59.18 -38.91
C ASN A 2 -28.96 -59.27 -37.61
N GLY A 3 -28.95 -58.31 -36.68
CA GLY A 3 -28.33 -56.98 -36.61
C GLY A 3 -29.08 -56.23 -35.52
N SER A 4 -28.48 -56.11 -34.33
CA SER A 4 -29.08 -55.43 -33.16
C SER A 4 -28.85 -53.93 -33.26
N THR A 5 -29.91 -53.15 -33.41
CA THR A 5 -29.88 -51.68 -33.23
C THR A 5 -30.75 -51.30 -32.05
N ASN A 6 -30.11 -51.08 -30.90
CA ASN A 6 -30.73 -50.47 -29.72
C ASN A 6 -30.80 -48.94 -29.93
N PRO A 7 -31.99 -48.31 -30.04
CA PRO A 7 -32.12 -46.86 -30.10
C PRO A 7 -32.32 -46.34 -28.68
N GLY A 8 -31.31 -46.51 -27.82
CA GLY A 8 -31.53 -46.48 -26.37
C GLY A 8 -30.77 -45.44 -25.57
N THR A 9 -30.00 -44.51 -26.15
CA THR A 9 -29.07 -43.73 -25.30
C THR A 9 -28.68 -42.36 -25.83
N GLN A 10 -29.59 -41.62 -26.45
CA GLN A 10 -29.33 -40.21 -26.85
C GLN A 10 -30.29 -39.18 -26.25
N ARG A 11 -31.33 -39.60 -25.53
CA ARG A 11 -32.37 -38.70 -25.00
C ARG A 11 -32.16 -38.17 -23.58
N SER A 12 -31.12 -38.59 -22.85
CA SER A 12 -31.03 -38.31 -21.41
C SER A 12 -30.30 -37.02 -21.02
N ILE A 13 -29.34 -36.54 -21.82
CA ILE A 13 -28.50 -35.40 -21.39
C ILE A 13 -29.19 -34.06 -21.68
N LYS A 14 -29.90 -33.95 -22.82
CA LYS A 14 -30.55 -32.71 -23.24
C LYS A 14 -31.78 -32.35 -22.38
N THR A 15 -32.55 -33.33 -21.90
CA THR A 15 -33.72 -33.13 -21.03
C THR A 15 -33.34 -32.79 -19.58
N LEU A 16 -32.23 -33.31 -19.08
CA LEU A 16 -31.69 -32.94 -17.77
C LEU A 16 -31.19 -31.49 -17.72
N LEU A 17 -30.54 -31.02 -18.80
CA LEU A 17 -30.06 -29.64 -18.94
C LEU A 17 -31.18 -28.60 -19.08
N LEU A 18 -32.36 -29.00 -19.57
CA LEU A 18 -33.53 -28.13 -19.73
C LEU A 18 -34.49 -28.15 -18.53
N SER A 19 -34.20 -28.96 -17.50
CA SER A 19 -34.95 -28.93 -16.25
C SER A 19 -34.60 -27.67 -15.43
N PRO A 20 -35.52 -27.12 -14.62
CA PRO A 20 -35.24 -25.96 -13.76
C PRO A 20 -33.98 -26.14 -12.88
N TRP A 21 -33.75 -27.36 -12.42
CA TRP A 21 -32.57 -27.74 -11.63
C TRP A 21 -31.28 -27.82 -12.47
N GLY A 22 -31.36 -28.30 -13.71
CA GLY A 22 -30.24 -28.27 -14.65
C GLY A 22 -29.83 -26.85 -15.02
N ILE A 23 -30.79 -25.96 -15.25
CA ILE A 23 -30.55 -24.54 -15.50
C ILE A 23 -29.92 -23.88 -14.26
N ALA A 24 -30.44 -24.15 -13.06
CA ALA A 24 -29.88 -23.63 -11.82
C ALA A 24 -28.42 -24.08 -11.60
N ALA A 25 -28.11 -25.36 -11.84
CA ALA A 25 -26.75 -25.88 -11.71
C ALA A 25 -25.77 -25.23 -12.70
N VAL A 26 -26.20 -24.99 -13.95
CA VAL A 26 -25.40 -24.28 -14.96
C VAL A 26 -25.15 -22.83 -14.54
N LEU A 27 -26.17 -22.12 -14.06
CA LEU A 27 -26.03 -20.75 -13.59
C LEU A 27 -25.08 -20.64 -12.39
N VAL A 28 -25.18 -21.56 -11.43
CA VAL A 28 -24.24 -21.62 -10.28
C VAL A 28 -22.83 -21.94 -10.76
N GLY A 29 -22.66 -22.87 -11.70
CA GLY A 29 -21.36 -23.19 -12.29
C GLY A 29 -20.71 -21.99 -12.97
N ILE A 30 -21.48 -21.27 -13.80
CA ILE A 30 -21.02 -20.02 -14.43
C ILE A 30 -20.68 -18.97 -13.38
N PHE A 31 -21.53 -18.79 -12.36
CA PHE A 31 -21.29 -17.85 -11.29
C PHE A 31 -19.98 -18.16 -10.54
N LEU A 32 -19.75 -19.42 -10.16
CA LEU A 32 -18.52 -19.83 -9.48
C LEU A 32 -17.28 -19.65 -10.37
N LEU A 33 -17.38 -19.93 -11.67
CA LEU A 33 -16.29 -19.68 -12.61
C LEU A 33 -15.97 -18.19 -12.75
N VAL A 34 -17.00 -17.33 -12.84
CA VAL A 34 -16.83 -15.87 -12.87
C VAL A 34 -16.19 -15.37 -11.58
N GLN A 35 -16.67 -15.83 -10.41
CA GLN A 35 -16.08 -15.47 -9.11
C GLN A 35 -14.63 -15.94 -8.99
N GLY A 36 -14.33 -17.17 -9.41
CA GLY A 36 -12.97 -17.72 -9.40
C GLY A 36 -12.02 -16.93 -10.31
N TYR A 37 -12.49 -16.54 -11.50
CA TYR A 37 -11.73 -15.71 -12.43
C TYR A 37 -11.47 -14.30 -11.89
N LEU A 38 -12.49 -13.64 -11.31
CA LEU A 38 -12.34 -12.32 -10.70
C LEU A 38 -11.36 -12.36 -9.53
N ALA A 39 -11.50 -13.33 -8.63
CA ALA A 39 -10.58 -13.52 -7.51
C ALA A 39 -9.14 -13.78 -7.96
N TRP A 40 -8.94 -14.50 -9.07
CA TRP A 40 -7.61 -14.74 -9.63
C TRP A 40 -7.02 -13.49 -10.30
N LYS A 41 -7.81 -12.75 -11.09
CA LYS A 41 -7.39 -11.48 -11.72
C LYS A 41 -6.94 -10.47 -10.68
N ASP A 42 -7.71 -10.35 -9.59
CA ASP A 42 -7.45 -9.36 -8.55
C ASP A 42 -6.23 -9.74 -7.70
N ARG A 43 -5.90 -11.03 -7.55
CA ARG A 43 -4.65 -11.47 -6.89
C ARG A 43 -3.40 -10.95 -7.59
N GLY A 44 -3.37 -10.93 -8.93
CA GLY A 44 -2.21 -10.43 -9.68
C GLY A 44 -1.98 -8.93 -9.46
N LEU A 45 -3.05 -8.14 -9.44
CA LEU A 45 -2.99 -6.70 -9.17
C LEU A 45 -2.61 -6.42 -7.72
N VAL A 46 -3.28 -7.08 -6.77
CA VAL A 46 -3.00 -6.94 -5.34
C VAL A 46 -1.56 -7.32 -5.04
N SER A 47 -1.09 -8.46 -5.56
CA SER A 47 0.29 -8.89 -5.38
C SER A 47 1.29 -7.89 -5.95
N ALA A 48 1.02 -7.30 -7.12
CA ALA A 48 1.91 -6.30 -7.70
C ALA A 48 2.00 -5.05 -6.81
N ILE A 49 0.87 -4.56 -6.30
CA ILE A 49 0.85 -3.40 -5.38
C ILE A 49 1.54 -3.75 -4.06
N GLU A 50 1.21 -4.88 -3.43
CA GLU A 50 1.78 -5.30 -2.15
C GLU A 50 3.28 -5.62 -2.21
N SER A 51 3.79 -6.02 -3.38
CA SER A 51 5.23 -6.25 -3.61
C SER A 51 5.99 -4.98 -4.02
N TYR A 52 5.29 -3.89 -4.33
CA TYR A 52 5.92 -2.65 -4.74
C TYR A 52 6.50 -1.92 -3.53
N GLU A 53 7.83 -1.88 -3.40
CA GLU A 53 8.53 -1.35 -2.22
C GLU A 53 8.03 0.02 -1.73
N PRO A 54 7.82 1.05 -2.59
CA PRO A 54 7.28 2.33 -2.14
C PRO A 54 5.88 2.25 -1.51
N PHE A 55 5.11 1.21 -1.82
CA PHE A 55 3.87 0.90 -1.12
C PHE A 55 4.13 0.05 0.13
N ALA A 56 4.83 -1.07 -0.01
CA ALA A 56 5.00 -2.06 1.05
C ALA A 56 5.74 -1.51 2.28
N ALA A 57 6.83 -0.78 2.04
CA ALA A 57 7.71 -0.20 3.03
C ALA A 57 8.11 1.23 2.58
N PRO A 58 7.20 2.20 2.65
CA PRO A 58 7.44 3.56 2.16
C PRO A 58 8.69 4.17 2.82
N PRO A 59 9.57 4.84 2.06
CA PRO A 59 10.81 5.36 2.59
C PRO A 59 10.56 6.57 3.50
N PHE A 60 11.22 6.57 4.67
CA PHE A 60 11.33 7.70 5.57
C PHE A 60 12.72 8.34 5.42
N GLU A 61 12.80 9.26 4.47
CA GLU A 61 14.01 10.02 4.19
C GLU A 61 13.92 11.42 4.78
N LEU A 62 14.74 11.69 5.79
CA LEU A 62 14.80 12.99 6.44
C LEU A 62 16.25 13.41 6.63
N GLN A 63 16.54 14.67 6.31
CA GLN A 63 17.83 15.29 6.55
C GLN A 63 17.61 16.70 7.08
N PHE A 64 18.22 17.04 8.20
CA PHE A 64 18.11 18.37 8.79
C PHE A 64 19.35 18.75 9.58
N SER A 65 19.57 20.06 9.74
CA SER A 65 20.68 20.59 10.51
C SER A 65 20.45 20.39 12.01
N ARG A 66 21.46 19.92 12.73
CA ARG A 66 21.43 19.84 14.18
C ARG A 66 21.44 21.23 14.85
N LYS A 67 21.78 22.28 14.10
CA LYS A 67 21.84 23.68 14.56
C LYS A 67 20.50 24.43 14.40
N LEU A 68 19.42 23.73 14.02
CA LEU A 68 18.11 24.37 13.94
C LEU A 68 17.70 24.94 15.31
N PRO A 69 17.10 26.15 15.35
CA PRO A 69 16.56 26.70 16.59
C PRO A 69 15.46 25.78 17.12
N TYR A 70 15.44 25.55 18.43
CA TYR A 70 14.43 24.71 19.04
C TYR A 70 13.03 25.32 18.86
N ASP A 71 12.12 24.51 18.33
CA ASP A 71 10.71 24.85 18.21
C ASP A 71 9.86 23.67 18.72
N PRO A 72 9.21 23.81 19.89
CA PRO A 72 8.44 22.73 20.52
C PRO A 72 7.16 22.37 19.73
N LEU A 73 6.67 23.24 18.85
CA LEU A 73 5.48 22.99 18.04
C LEU A 73 5.83 22.34 16.70
N SER A 74 7.09 22.42 16.29
CA SER A 74 7.59 21.80 15.06
C SER A 74 7.87 20.30 15.22
N PHE A 75 8.44 19.70 14.17
CA PHE A 75 8.94 18.32 14.22
C PHE A 75 10.07 18.15 15.26
N LEU A 76 10.78 19.22 15.61
CA LEU A 76 11.83 19.19 16.64
C LEU A 76 11.25 18.89 18.02
N GLY A 77 10.16 19.55 18.42
CA GLY A 77 9.47 19.26 19.66
C GLY A 77 8.92 17.84 19.70
N ARG A 78 8.32 17.38 18.59
CA ARG A 78 7.79 16.01 18.48
C ARG A 78 8.88 14.94 18.58
N GLY A 79 10.00 15.12 17.90
CA GLY A 79 11.12 14.18 18.02
C GLY A 79 11.78 14.21 19.40
N ALA A 80 11.76 15.35 20.09
CA ALA A 80 12.19 15.43 21.48
C ALA A 80 11.23 14.68 22.42
N GLN A 81 9.91 14.83 22.24
CA GLN A 81 8.90 14.05 22.97
C GLN A 81 8.97 12.55 22.69
N ALA A 82 9.26 12.16 21.45
CA ALA A 82 9.51 10.77 21.06
C ALA A 82 10.87 10.24 21.56
N GLY A 83 11.68 11.10 22.19
CA GLY A 83 12.95 10.73 22.79
C GLY A 83 14.09 10.56 21.80
N PHE A 84 13.98 11.03 20.56
CA PHE A 84 15.04 10.89 19.55
C PHE A 84 16.21 11.87 19.75
N TRP A 85 15.93 13.05 20.27
CA TRP A 85 16.97 14.05 20.52
C TRP A 85 16.62 14.92 21.72
N GLN A 86 17.66 15.56 22.24
CA GLN A 86 17.56 16.58 23.27
C GLN A 86 18.14 17.88 22.73
N TRP A 87 17.63 19.00 23.24
CA TRP A 87 18.17 20.31 22.90
C TRP A 87 19.21 20.73 23.92
N THR A 88 20.34 21.23 23.41
CA THR A 88 21.45 21.80 24.17
C THR A 88 21.78 23.20 23.62
N PRO A 89 22.50 24.06 24.36
CA PRO A 89 22.94 25.35 23.84
C PRO A 89 23.74 25.25 22.53
N GLU A 90 24.44 24.14 22.31
CA GLU A 90 25.24 23.85 21.11
C GLU A 90 24.42 23.28 19.94
N GLY A 91 23.12 23.04 20.14
CA GLY A 91 22.18 22.48 19.17
C GLY A 91 21.53 21.17 19.63
N LEU A 92 21.00 20.42 18.68
CA LEU A 92 20.35 19.13 18.93
C LEU A 92 21.41 18.03 19.08
N VAL A 93 21.14 17.11 20.00
CA VAL A 93 21.98 15.92 20.25
C VAL A 93 21.08 14.68 20.22
N LEU A 94 21.48 13.67 19.45
CA LEU A 94 20.78 12.38 19.40
C LEU A 94 20.93 11.63 20.72
N THR A 95 19.81 11.11 21.22
CA THR A 95 19.80 10.15 22.32
C THR A 95 20.20 8.76 21.83
N ASP A 96 20.38 7.81 22.75
CA ASP A 96 20.60 6.40 22.39
C ASP A 96 19.44 5.82 21.57
N GLU A 97 18.20 6.26 21.83
CA GLU A 97 17.04 5.86 21.04
C GLU A 97 17.06 6.49 19.65
N GLY A 98 17.35 7.79 19.56
CA GLY A 98 17.45 8.49 18.27
C GLY A 98 18.50 7.90 17.35
N ARG A 99 19.63 7.42 17.89
CA ARG A 99 20.70 6.77 17.13
C ARG A 99 20.27 5.47 16.43
N LYS A 100 19.15 4.85 16.83
CA LYS A 100 18.60 3.68 16.13
C LYS A 100 17.92 4.02 14.81
N SER A 101 17.49 5.27 14.63
CA SER A 101 16.72 5.71 13.45
C SER A 101 17.36 6.88 12.70
N PHE A 102 18.26 7.61 13.36
CA PHE A 102 18.95 8.77 12.83
C PHE A 102 20.47 8.60 13.00
N GLU A 103 21.19 8.89 11.93
CA GLU A 103 22.64 8.97 11.92
C GLU A 103 23.08 10.44 11.96
N GLN A 104 24.19 10.72 12.62
CA GLN A 104 24.82 12.03 12.58
C GLN A 104 25.92 12.06 11.51
N ALA A 105 25.74 12.89 10.50
CA ALA A 105 26.72 13.16 9.44
C ALA A 105 27.18 14.62 9.53
N GLY A 106 28.28 14.85 10.27
CA GLY A 106 28.77 16.19 10.56
C GLY A 106 27.76 17.03 11.36
N ASP A 107 27.29 18.13 10.75
CA ASP A 107 26.31 19.06 11.32
C ASP A 107 24.85 18.67 11.02
N GLN A 108 24.61 17.47 10.47
CA GLN A 108 23.28 17.04 10.06
C GLN A 108 22.87 15.72 10.71
N PHE A 109 21.57 15.59 10.93
CA PHE A 109 20.94 14.30 11.22
C PHE A 109 20.28 13.78 9.94
N VAL A 110 20.46 12.49 9.68
CA VAL A 110 20.00 11.79 8.49
C VAL A 110 19.25 10.53 8.91
N SER A 111 18.04 10.34 8.39
CA SER A 111 17.31 9.07 8.45
C SER A 111 17.10 8.54 7.04
N ARG A 112 17.33 7.24 6.87
CA ARG A 112 17.08 6.45 5.66
C ARG A 112 16.38 5.14 6.01
N SER A 113 15.37 5.23 6.86
CA SER A 113 14.59 4.09 7.36
C SER A 113 13.32 3.91 6.53
N SER A 114 12.58 2.82 6.75
CA SER A 114 11.18 2.74 6.29
C SER A 114 10.27 3.46 7.30
N ALA A 115 9.18 4.05 6.83
CA ALA A 115 8.17 4.64 7.70
C ALA A 115 7.26 3.60 8.37
N GLY A 116 7.34 2.34 7.94
CA GLY A 116 6.56 1.24 8.49
C GLY A 116 6.28 0.19 7.41
N ARG A 117 5.21 -0.58 7.63
CA ARG A 117 4.72 -1.59 6.68
C ARG A 117 3.24 -1.38 6.40
N ARG A 118 2.87 -1.40 5.13
CA ARG A 118 1.47 -1.28 4.69
C ARG A 118 0.95 -2.60 4.14
N LYS A 119 -0.37 -2.75 4.21
CA LYS A 119 -1.07 -3.92 3.67
C LYS A 119 -2.33 -3.50 2.95
N LEU A 120 -2.56 -4.06 1.77
CA LEU A 120 -3.78 -3.80 1.01
C LEU A 120 -4.94 -4.56 1.68
N LYS A 121 -6.07 -3.88 1.89
CA LYS A 121 -7.26 -4.48 2.49
C LYS A 121 -8.26 -4.93 1.46
N ARG A 122 -8.61 -4.04 0.53
CA ARG A 122 -9.57 -4.32 -0.53
C ARG A 122 -9.39 -3.35 -1.69
N VAL A 123 -9.65 -3.84 -2.89
CA VAL A 123 -9.77 -2.99 -4.08
C VAL A 123 -11.16 -2.35 -4.06
N ARG A 124 -11.19 -1.02 -4.20
CA ARG A 124 -12.44 -0.24 -4.29
C ARG A 124 -12.93 -0.19 -5.73
N SER A 125 -12.04 0.12 -6.67
CA SER A 125 -12.36 0.17 -8.08
C SER A 125 -11.12 -0.13 -8.92
N ASP A 126 -11.31 -0.76 -10.07
CA ASP A 126 -10.27 -0.92 -11.07
C ASP A 126 -10.81 -0.54 -12.45
N ARG A 127 -10.07 0.30 -13.17
CA ARG A 127 -10.46 0.79 -14.49
C ARG A 127 -9.30 0.62 -15.46
N SER A 128 -9.62 0.30 -16.70
CA SER A 128 -8.62 0.26 -17.77
C SER A 128 -8.70 1.55 -18.59
N VAL A 129 -7.61 2.31 -18.62
CA VAL A 129 -7.51 3.60 -19.29
C VAL A 129 -6.21 3.62 -20.09
N ASN A 130 -6.28 3.83 -21.40
CA ASN A 130 -5.11 3.97 -22.28
C ASN A 130 -4.03 2.87 -22.15
N GLY A 131 -4.46 1.61 -21.99
CA GLY A 131 -3.55 0.47 -21.82
C GLY A 131 -2.94 0.34 -20.41
N GLN A 132 -3.33 1.21 -19.48
CA GLN A 132 -2.99 1.13 -18.06
C GLN A 132 -4.20 0.66 -17.25
N ARG A 133 -3.93 0.14 -16.06
CA ARG A 133 -4.95 -0.19 -15.07
C ARG A 133 -4.82 0.76 -13.89
N GLU A 134 -5.82 1.59 -13.70
CA GLU A 134 -5.95 2.47 -12.54
C GLU A 134 -6.72 1.71 -11.46
N VAL A 135 -6.15 1.61 -10.28
CA VAL A 135 -6.70 0.87 -9.15
C VAL A 135 -6.82 1.81 -7.96
N GLU A 136 -8.03 1.99 -7.47
CA GLU A 136 -8.29 2.59 -6.16
C GLU A 136 -8.46 1.47 -5.14
N PHE A 137 -7.77 1.58 -4.01
CA PHE A 137 -7.78 0.54 -2.98
C PHE A 137 -7.74 1.13 -1.58
N PHE A 138 -8.26 0.38 -0.62
CA PHE A 138 -8.08 0.67 0.79
C PHE A 138 -6.90 -0.14 1.32
N TYR A 139 -6.10 0.48 2.17
CA TYR A 139 -4.97 -0.15 2.83
C TYR A 139 -4.88 0.29 4.29
N GLU A 140 -4.11 -0.42 5.07
CA GLU A 140 -3.81 -0.07 6.46
C GLU A 140 -2.30 -0.10 6.72
N TRP A 141 -1.87 0.63 7.74
CA TRP A 141 -0.54 0.45 8.31
C TRP A 141 -0.57 -0.76 9.24
N ALA A 142 0.16 -1.81 8.86
CA ALA A 142 0.36 -2.99 9.69
C ALA A 142 1.37 -2.71 10.81
N GLU A 143 2.37 -1.88 10.52
CA GLU A 143 3.39 -1.43 11.45
C GLU A 143 3.76 0.00 11.10
N ILE A 144 4.05 0.83 12.10
CA ILE A 144 4.55 2.19 11.93
C ILE A 144 5.92 2.25 12.60
N SER A 145 6.93 2.64 11.84
CA SER A 145 8.29 2.74 12.36
C SER A 145 8.40 3.93 13.33
N PRO A 146 9.22 3.82 14.39
CA PRO A 146 9.45 4.91 15.34
C PRO A 146 9.68 6.30 14.73
N PRO A 147 10.54 6.49 13.70
CA PRO A 147 10.80 7.82 13.14
C PRO A 147 9.55 8.54 12.60
N ALA A 148 8.47 7.83 12.28
CA ALA A 148 7.20 8.45 11.88
C ALA A 148 6.60 9.38 12.97
N ALA A 149 7.02 9.26 14.24
CA ALA A 149 6.56 10.12 15.32
C ALA A 149 6.91 11.61 15.12
N VAL A 150 7.86 11.95 14.24
CA VAL A 150 8.21 13.36 13.95
C VAL A 150 7.29 13.99 12.90
N LEU A 151 6.48 13.19 12.19
CA LEU A 151 5.57 13.66 11.16
C LEU A 151 4.59 14.70 11.72
N PRO A 152 4.21 15.70 10.91
CA PRO A 152 3.17 16.67 11.31
C PRO A 152 1.82 15.97 11.52
N LEU A 153 1.01 16.53 12.41
CA LEU A 153 -0.28 15.95 12.81
C LEU A 153 -1.33 16.00 11.67
N PRO A 154 -2.19 14.97 11.58
CA PRO A 154 -2.12 13.70 12.30
C PRO A 154 -1.10 12.74 11.65
N PRO A 155 -0.24 12.05 12.43
CA PRO A 155 0.57 10.96 11.90
C PRO A 155 -0.32 9.79 11.47
N PRO A 156 0.16 8.91 10.57
CA PRO A 156 -0.51 7.67 10.26
C PRO A 156 -0.74 6.85 11.53
N ARG A 157 -1.83 6.09 11.57
CA ARG A 157 -2.23 5.24 12.70
C ARG A 157 -2.41 3.81 12.23
N ALA A 158 -2.01 2.88 13.09
CA ALA A 158 -2.21 1.47 12.82
C ALA A 158 -3.71 1.14 12.82
N ALA A 159 -4.10 0.19 11.97
CA ALA A 159 -5.47 -0.31 11.83
C ALA A 159 -6.55 0.72 11.37
N GLU A 160 -6.16 1.94 11.02
CA GLU A 160 -7.04 2.86 10.27
C GLU A 160 -6.98 2.52 8.76
N GLU A 161 -8.13 2.66 8.08
CA GLU A 161 -8.20 2.47 6.63
C GLU A 161 -7.87 3.78 5.89
N TYR A 162 -6.91 3.69 4.97
CA TYR A 162 -6.47 4.79 4.10
C TYR A 162 -6.80 4.47 2.65
N LEU A 163 -7.01 5.50 1.84
CA LEU A 163 -7.25 5.36 0.41
C LEU A 163 -5.94 5.53 -0.36
N GLY A 164 -5.61 4.52 -1.16
CA GLY A 164 -4.51 4.55 -2.11
C GLY A 164 -5.00 4.51 -3.55
N GLN A 165 -4.20 5.06 -4.45
CA GLN A 165 -4.40 4.94 -5.89
C GLN A 165 -3.11 4.46 -6.54
N ALA A 166 -3.20 3.51 -7.47
CA ALA A 166 -2.06 3.04 -8.23
C ALA A 166 -2.41 2.90 -9.71
N SER A 167 -1.45 3.22 -10.57
CA SER A 167 -1.52 2.90 -12.00
C SER A 167 -0.57 1.76 -12.29
N LEU A 168 -1.03 0.78 -13.07
CA LEU A 168 -0.27 -0.41 -13.41
C LEU A 168 -0.26 -0.64 -14.93
N VAL A 169 0.84 -1.19 -15.43
CA VAL A 169 0.97 -1.69 -16.80
C VAL A 169 1.33 -3.16 -16.78
N GLN A 170 0.89 -3.90 -17.80
CA GLN A 170 1.26 -5.30 -17.94
C GLN A 170 2.50 -5.43 -18.83
N GLU A 171 3.60 -5.93 -18.27
CA GLU A 171 4.85 -6.17 -18.99
C GLU A 171 5.21 -7.65 -18.88
N GLY A 172 5.32 -8.34 -20.01
CA GLY A 172 5.69 -9.77 -20.03
C GLY A 172 4.70 -10.67 -19.26
N GLY A 173 3.42 -10.28 -19.21
CA GLY A 173 2.38 -10.99 -18.48
C GLY A 173 2.26 -10.64 -16.99
N VAL A 174 3.18 -9.83 -16.45
CA VAL A 174 3.21 -9.42 -15.04
C VAL A 174 2.77 -7.97 -14.90
N TRP A 175 1.97 -7.66 -13.87
CA TRP A 175 1.60 -6.29 -13.54
C TRP A 175 2.75 -5.56 -12.86
N LYS A 176 3.05 -4.35 -13.32
CA LYS A 176 4.04 -3.44 -12.71
C LYS A 176 3.37 -2.13 -12.34
N VAL A 177 3.63 -1.64 -11.14
CA VAL A 177 3.17 -0.33 -10.67
C VAL A 177 4.01 0.76 -11.33
N THR A 178 3.36 1.69 -12.03
CA THR A 178 3.99 2.85 -12.68
C THR A 178 3.76 4.15 -11.91
N SER A 179 2.68 4.22 -11.13
CA SER A 179 2.38 5.35 -10.26
C SER A 179 1.69 4.85 -9.00
N LEU A 180 1.96 5.52 -7.88
CA LEU A 180 1.35 5.28 -6.58
C LEU A 180 1.06 6.63 -5.93
N GLN A 181 -0.11 6.76 -5.31
CA GLN A 181 -0.48 7.91 -4.49
C GLN A 181 -1.05 7.43 -3.15
N THR A 182 -0.42 7.88 -2.06
CA THR A 182 -0.72 7.54 -0.67
C THR A 182 -0.67 8.80 0.22
N ARG A 183 -1.74 9.60 0.18
CA ARG A 183 -1.76 10.98 0.70
C ARG A 183 -1.52 11.11 2.20
N ASP A 184 -1.95 10.13 3.00
CA ASP A 184 -1.77 10.11 4.46
C ASP A 184 -0.30 10.14 4.89
N PHE A 185 0.62 9.80 4.00
CA PHE A 185 2.05 9.85 4.27
C PHE A 185 2.82 10.82 3.39
N GLU A 186 2.50 10.87 2.10
CA GLU A 186 3.18 11.74 1.14
C GLU A 186 3.05 13.22 1.54
N GLU A 187 1.85 13.66 1.92
CA GLU A 187 1.65 15.06 2.32
C GLU A 187 2.36 15.40 3.64
N PRO A 188 2.23 14.62 4.74
CA PRO A 188 3.00 14.88 5.95
C PRO A 188 4.52 14.81 5.74
N MET A 189 5.00 13.88 4.93
CA MET A 189 6.43 13.74 4.63
C MET A 189 6.95 14.93 3.83
N ALA A 190 6.19 15.42 2.83
CA ALA A 190 6.53 16.62 2.09
C ALA A 190 6.62 17.84 3.02
N ARG A 191 5.61 18.07 3.86
CA ARG A 191 5.61 19.15 4.86
C ARG A 191 6.78 19.04 5.85
N LEU A 192 7.14 17.82 6.23
CA LEU A 192 8.28 17.58 7.10
C LEU A 192 9.60 17.94 6.39
N LYS A 193 9.78 17.55 5.12
CA LYS A 193 10.96 17.91 4.32
C LYS A 193 11.07 19.42 4.14
N ASP A 194 9.96 20.10 3.87
CA ASP A 194 9.92 21.56 3.77
C ASP A 194 10.36 22.22 5.09
N ALA A 195 9.79 21.79 6.22
CA ALA A 195 10.16 22.30 7.54
C ALA A 195 11.63 22.02 7.90
N ALA A 196 12.13 20.84 7.55
CA ALA A 196 13.51 20.40 7.80
C ALA A 196 14.54 21.16 6.96
N SER A 197 14.17 21.54 5.74
CA SER A 197 15.04 22.31 4.82
C SER A 197 15.22 23.77 5.24
N GLY A 198 14.44 24.27 6.20
CA GLY A 198 14.47 25.66 6.63
C GLY A 198 13.85 26.64 5.63
N VAL A 199 13.19 26.14 4.58
CA VAL A 199 12.41 26.94 3.64
C VAL A 199 11.11 27.36 4.34
N ARG A 200 11.18 28.40 5.19
CA ARG A 200 9.98 29.11 5.65
C ARG A 200 9.37 29.84 4.45
N LYS A 201 8.12 29.52 4.11
CA LYS A 201 7.19 30.50 3.52
C LYS A 201 6.46 31.22 4.63
#